data_AF-A0A369RPC6-F1
#
_entry.id   AF-A0A369RPC6-F1
#
_cell.length_a   1.000
_cell.length_b   1.000
_cell.length_c   1.000
_cell.angle_alpha   90.00
_cell.angle_beta   90.00
_cell.angle_gamma   90.00
#
_symmetry.space_group_name_H-M   'P 1'
#
loop_
_entity.id
_entity.type
_entity.pdbx_description
1 polymer ?
#
loop_
_entity_poly.entity_id
_entity_poly.type
_entity_poly.pdbx_seq_one_letter_code
_entity_poly.pdbx_strand_id
1 'polypeptide(L)'
;MKYFIYRLLILFCLQLLLFSSVKTTPNSVNKIQSTPNSVNKIQSIPILIDVRLLNDGPGSLLKIPLEVDYISGVVHINGQSVTNGAVTRLHMQVTAESDKAGHKYQSNVQIQVRILVTQSLPISNQTKRTTAVEEEVVEVDSYSVQQLEVVQVVIYSDRAGKLVRSISTKLPLEKSKIHSIPKRHDKHIYVRPKMKEIESFPKSHSG
;
A
#
# COMPACT_ATOMS: atom_id res chain seq x y z
N MET A 1 66.73 18.53 -2.97
CA MET A 1 65.85 17.51 -3.58
C MET A 1 64.52 17.35 -2.80
N LYS A 2 63.65 18.38 -2.76
CA LYS A 2 62.29 18.26 -2.17
C LYS A 2 61.19 18.99 -2.97
N TYR A 3 61.55 19.67 -4.06
CA TYR A 3 60.60 20.46 -4.87
C TYR A 3 60.21 19.82 -6.21
N PHE A 4 60.71 18.63 -6.54
CA PHE A 4 60.44 17.97 -7.82
C PHE A 4 59.24 17.01 -7.78
N ILE A 5 58.73 16.66 -6.59
CA ILE A 5 57.66 15.67 -6.41
C ILE A 5 56.26 16.31 -6.51
N TYR A 6 56.12 17.60 -6.18
CA TYR A 6 54.81 18.27 -6.19
C TYR A 6 54.33 18.74 -7.56
N ARG A 7 55.17 18.71 -8.60
CA ARG A 7 54.76 19.07 -9.98
C ARG A 7 54.27 17.89 -10.81
N LEU A 8 54.54 16.65 -10.39
CA LEU A 8 54.11 15.44 -11.10
C LEU A 8 52.77 14.89 -10.61
N LEU A 9 52.32 15.27 -9.41
CA LEU A 9 51.04 14.81 -8.86
C LEU A 9 49.83 15.67 -9.29
N ILE A 10 50.05 16.90 -9.76
CA ILE A 10 48.97 17.82 -10.16
C ILE A 10 48.51 17.59 -11.61
N LEU A 11 49.31 16.95 -12.46
CA LEU A 11 48.89 16.61 -13.83
C LEU A 11 48.06 15.33 -13.93
N PHE A 12 47.96 14.50 -12.89
CA PHE A 12 47.20 13.25 -12.94
C PHE A 12 45.72 13.42 -12.52
N CYS A 13 45.35 14.56 -11.94
CA CYS A 13 43.96 14.84 -11.52
C CYS A 13 43.11 15.60 -12.55
N LEU A 14 43.66 15.97 -13.72
CA LEU A 14 42.94 16.79 -14.72
C LEU A 14 42.63 16.08 -16.04
N GLN A 15 42.83 14.75 -16.14
CA GLN A 15 42.54 13.97 -17.36
C GLN A 15 41.48 12.87 -17.18
N LEU A 16 40.76 12.81 -16.07
CA LEU A 16 39.63 11.88 -15.87
C LEU A 16 38.26 12.57 -15.92
N LEU A 17 38.19 13.81 -16.44
CA LEU A 17 36.96 14.58 -16.61
C LEU A 17 36.37 14.56 -18.02
N LEU A 18 36.77 13.62 -18.88
CA LEU A 18 36.18 13.49 -20.21
C LEU A 18 35.83 12.02 -20.50
N PHE A 19 34.61 11.85 -21.01
CA PHE A 19 34.00 10.64 -21.55
C PHE A 19 33.28 9.69 -20.58
N SER A 20 32.00 9.99 -20.33
CA SER A 20 30.92 9.10 -20.81
C SER A 20 29.58 9.84 -20.78
N SER A 21 29.30 10.52 -21.89
CA SER A 21 27.93 10.87 -22.25
C SER A 21 27.26 9.59 -22.74
N VAL A 22 26.36 9.02 -21.94
CA VAL A 22 25.41 8.00 -22.41
C VAL A 22 24.01 8.57 -22.24
N LYS A 23 23.44 8.97 -23.38
CA LYS A 23 22.02 9.19 -23.57
C LYS A 23 21.31 7.85 -23.42
N THR A 24 20.42 7.75 -22.44
CA THR A 24 19.31 6.79 -22.48
C THR A 24 18.11 7.36 -21.74
N THR A 25 17.10 7.74 -22.51
CA THR A 25 15.69 7.73 -22.13
C THR A 25 15.01 6.79 -23.15
N PRO A 26 13.85 6.17 -22.87
CA PRO A 26 13.03 6.27 -21.65
C PRO A 26 12.67 4.89 -21.07
N ASN A 27 12.39 4.83 -19.76
CA ASN A 27 11.40 3.89 -19.25
C ASN A 27 10.73 4.52 -18.03
N SER A 28 9.48 4.93 -18.24
CA SER A 28 8.60 5.46 -17.21
C SER A 28 8.22 4.33 -16.27
N VAL A 29 8.86 4.28 -15.10
CA VAL A 29 8.32 3.61 -13.93
C VAL A 29 7.73 4.73 -13.07
N ASN A 30 6.39 4.81 -13.03
CA ASN A 30 5.67 5.72 -12.14
C ASN A 30 5.95 5.33 -10.68
N LYS A 31 7.05 5.85 -10.13
CA LYS A 31 7.40 5.77 -8.72
C LYS A 31 6.85 7.02 -8.05
N ILE A 32 5.69 6.91 -7.43
CA ILE A 32 5.14 7.99 -6.60
C ILE A 32 6.01 8.05 -5.34
N GLN A 33 6.84 9.08 -5.24
CA GLN A 33 7.68 9.36 -4.07
C GLN A 33 7.12 10.63 -3.39
N SER A 34 6.56 10.47 -2.19
CA SER A 34 6.03 11.58 -1.40
C SER A 34 7.15 12.38 -0.70
N THR A 35 7.06 13.71 -0.75
CA THR A 35 7.96 14.69 -0.10
C THR A 35 7.53 14.98 1.35
N PRO A 36 8.46 15.39 2.24
CA PRO A 36 8.17 15.54 3.67
C PRO A 36 7.71 16.96 4.00
N ASN A 37 6.52 17.12 4.58
CA ASN A 37 6.16 18.32 5.34
C ASN A 37 5.46 17.94 6.65
N SER A 38 5.87 18.65 7.70
CA SER A 38 5.71 18.34 9.12
C SER A 38 4.37 18.81 9.70
N VAL A 39 3.52 17.83 10.03
CA VAL A 39 2.65 17.65 11.22
C VAL A 39 2.56 16.10 11.35
N ASN A 40 2.12 15.50 12.46
CA ASN A 40 1.85 14.05 12.55
C ASN A 40 0.74 13.63 11.55
N LYS A 41 1.03 13.70 10.26
CA LYS A 41 0.19 13.26 9.17
C LYS A 41 0.22 11.75 9.25
N ILE A 42 -0.92 11.16 9.60
CA ILE A 42 -1.17 9.74 9.32
C ILE A 42 -0.82 9.57 7.84
N GLN A 43 0.25 8.82 7.58
CA GLN A 43 0.72 8.61 6.21
C GLN A 43 -0.06 7.43 5.65
N SER A 44 -1.21 7.77 5.10
CA SER A 44 -2.10 6.87 4.38
C SER A 44 -1.49 6.47 3.04
N ILE A 45 -1.44 5.16 2.77
CA ILE A 45 -0.97 4.59 1.51
C ILE A 45 -2.20 4.05 0.76
N PRO A 46 -2.72 4.77 -0.24
CA PRO A 46 -3.85 4.29 -1.01
C PRO A 46 -3.40 3.14 -1.92
N ILE A 47 -4.20 2.08 -1.99
CA ILE A 47 -4.04 0.97 -2.93
C ILE A 47 -5.36 0.73 -3.66
N LEU A 48 -5.25 0.24 -4.89
CA LEU A 48 -6.39 -0.06 -5.74
C LEU A 48 -6.26 -1.50 -6.21
N ILE A 49 -7.26 -2.31 -5.87
CA ILE A 49 -7.26 -3.76 -6.09
C ILE A 49 -8.21 -4.07 -7.23
N ASP A 50 -7.73 -4.86 -8.18
CA ASP A 50 -8.49 -5.26 -9.36
C ASP A 50 -9.07 -6.67 -9.14
N VAL A 51 -10.40 -6.81 -9.14
CA VAL A 51 -11.09 -8.10 -9.01
C VAL A 51 -12.14 -8.29 -10.09
N ARG A 52 -12.41 -9.54 -10.47
CA ARG A 52 -13.53 -9.90 -11.33
C ARG A 52 -14.57 -10.66 -10.52
N LEU A 53 -15.83 -10.21 -10.58
CA LEU A 53 -16.94 -10.94 -9.99
C LEU A 53 -17.18 -12.25 -10.74
N LEU A 54 -17.17 -13.39 -10.06
CA LEU A 54 -17.50 -14.69 -10.63
C LEU A 54 -19.02 -14.94 -10.53
N ASN A 55 -19.76 -14.20 -11.33
CA ASN A 55 -21.18 -14.44 -11.58
C ASN A 55 -21.29 -15.21 -12.92
N ASP A 56 -22.45 -15.77 -13.27
CA ASP A 56 -22.67 -16.62 -14.47
C ASP A 56 -22.47 -15.90 -15.84
N GLY A 57 -21.28 -15.34 -16.09
CA GLY A 57 -20.93 -14.58 -17.29
C GLY A 57 -19.50 -13.99 -17.21
N PRO A 58 -19.05 -13.22 -18.22
CA PRO A 58 -17.74 -12.57 -18.20
C PRO A 58 -17.74 -11.49 -17.10
N GLY A 59 -17.24 -11.86 -15.92
CA GLY A 59 -17.21 -11.03 -14.72
C GLY A 59 -16.73 -9.60 -14.98
N SER A 60 -17.50 -8.62 -14.53
CA SER A 60 -17.11 -7.21 -14.61
C SER A 60 -15.90 -6.93 -13.72
N LEU A 61 -14.94 -6.19 -14.26
CA LEU A 61 -13.80 -5.70 -13.49
C LEU A 61 -14.29 -4.67 -12.48
N LEU A 62 -13.96 -4.90 -11.21
CA LEU A 62 -14.24 -4.03 -10.10
C LEU A 62 -12.91 -3.58 -9.49
N LYS A 63 -12.79 -2.29 -9.24
CA LYS A 63 -11.64 -1.65 -8.60
C LYS A 63 -12.01 -1.31 -7.17
N ILE A 64 -11.35 -1.94 -6.21
CA ILE A 64 -11.61 -1.80 -4.79
C ILE A 64 -10.53 -0.92 -4.18
N PRO A 65 -10.86 0.31 -3.73
CA PRO A 65 -9.91 1.16 -3.04
C PRO A 65 -9.75 0.72 -1.58
N LEU A 66 -8.52 0.59 -1.11
CA LEU A 66 -8.17 0.47 0.31
C LEU A 66 -7.11 1.50 0.70
N GLU A 67 -7.05 1.81 1.98
CA GLU A 67 -6.11 2.73 2.60
C GLU A 67 -5.32 1.97 3.65
N VAL A 68 -3.99 1.93 3.49
CA VAL A 68 -3.08 1.32 4.45
C VAL A 68 -2.41 2.40 5.29
N ASP A 69 -2.71 2.44 6.57
CA ASP A 69 -2.08 3.35 7.53
C ASP A 69 -1.04 2.62 8.38
N TYR A 70 0.03 3.31 8.73
CA TYR A 70 1.05 2.81 9.64
C TYR A 70 1.29 3.79 10.78
N ILE A 71 0.72 3.48 11.95
CA ILE A 71 0.69 4.36 13.12
C ILE A 71 1.35 3.64 14.28
N SER A 72 2.45 4.19 14.78
CA SER A 72 3.17 3.68 15.95
C SER A 72 3.51 2.17 15.86
N GLY A 73 3.90 1.71 14.68
CA GLY A 73 4.23 0.29 14.44
C GLY A 73 3.04 -0.63 14.13
N VAL A 74 1.81 -0.09 14.09
CA VAL A 74 0.57 -0.85 13.86
C VAL A 74 0.00 -0.50 12.49
N VAL A 75 -0.37 -1.54 11.73
CA VAL A 75 -1.05 -1.42 10.44
C VAL A 75 -2.54 -1.26 10.65
N HIS A 76 -3.16 -0.31 9.95
CA HIS A 76 -4.60 -0.18 9.85
C HIS A 76 -5.02 -0.23 8.38
N ILE A 77 -6.18 -0.83 8.11
CA ILE A 77 -6.79 -0.91 6.78
C ILE A 77 -8.13 -0.17 6.86
N ASN A 78 -8.24 0.94 6.13
CA ASN A 78 -9.34 1.90 6.22
C ASN A 78 -9.69 2.24 7.69
N GLY A 79 -8.65 2.48 8.49
CA GLY A 79 -8.78 2.78 9.92
C GLY A 79 -9.01 1.58 10.86
N GLN A 80 -9.18 0.35 10.36
CA GLN A 80 -9.29 -0.85 11.20
C GLN A 80 -7.90 -1.46 11.46
N SER A 81 -7.50 -1.59 12.74
CA SER A 81 -6.22 -2.20 13.09
C SER A 81 -6.17 -3.69 12.72
N VAL A 82 -5.00 -4.13 12.24
CA VAL A 82 -4.73 -5.50 11.80
C VAL A 82 -3.55 -6.09 12.58
N THR A 83 -3.66 -7.37 12.93
CA THR A 83 -2.65 -8.06 13.76
C THR A 83 -1.48 -8.57 12.91
N ASN A 84 -0.25 -8.45 13.41
CA ASN A 84 0.95 -9.02 12.77
C ASN A 84 1.00 -10.55 12.95
N GLY A 85 1.54 -11.26 11.95
CA GLY A 85 1.87 -12.69 12.02
C GLY A 85 0.71 -13.64 11.74
N ALA A 86 -0.49 -13.13 11.50
CA ALA A 86 -1.67 -13.92 11.13
C ALA A 86 -2.49 -13.21 10.05
N VAL A 87 -3.29 -13.98 9.31
CA VAL A 87 -4.24 -13.41 8.35
C VAL A 87 -5.46 -12.90 9.10
N THR A 88 -5.82 -11.65 8.87
CA THR A 88 -7.07 -11.04 9.34
C THR A 88 -8.01 -10.91 8.16
N ARG A 89 -9.24 -11.45 8.28
CA ARG A 89 -10.31 -11.30 7.30
C ARG A 89 -11.24 -10.19 7.73
N LEU A 90 -11.13 -9.05 7.06
CA LEU A 90 -11.96 -7.88 7.28
C LEU A 90 -13.25 -7.99 6.48
N HIS A 91 -14.38 -7.79 7.16
CA HIS A 91 -15.70 -7.68 6.58
C HIS A 91 -16.10 -6.21 6.63
N MET A 92 -16.22 -5.55 5.49
CA MET A 92 -16.38 -4.10 5.46
C MET A 92 -17.11 -3.63 4.21
N GLN A 93 -17.70 -2.45 4.29
CA GLN A 93 -18.29 -1.78 3.14
C GLN A 93 -17.29 -0.79 2.53
N VAL A 94 -17.19 -0.78 1.20
CA VAL A 94 -16.35 0.16 0.44
C VAL A 94 -17.10 0.68 -0.78
N THR A 95 -16.75 1.88 -1.26
CA THR A 95 -17.21 2.38 -2.55
C THR A 95 -16.25 1.88 -3.63
N ALA A 96 -16.67 0.89 -4.40
CA ALA A 96 -15.89 0.33 -5.48
C ALA A 96 -16.24 0.97 -6.82
N GLU A 97 -15.28 0.98 -7.75
CA GLU A 97 -15.44 1.52 -9.11
C GLU A 97 -15.52 0.39 -10.12
N SER A 98 -16.40 0.49 -11.11
CA SER A 98 -16.43 -0.42 -12.26
C SER A 98 -16.54 0.36 -13.56
N ASP A 99 -15.89 -0.14 -14.59
CA ASP A 99 -15.97 0.38 -15.95
C ASP A 99 -16.81 -0.60 -16.78
N LYS A 100 -18.00 -0.18 -17.24
CA LYS A 100 -18.86 -0.98 -18.12
C LYS A 100 -19.23 -0.18 -19.36
N ALA A 101 -18.91 -0.71 -20.54
CA ALA A 101 -19.19 -0.07 -21.83
C ALA A 101 -18.70 1.39 -21.94
N GLY A 102 -17.56 1.72 -21.32
CA GLY A 102 -17.00 3.08 -21.33
C GLY A 102 -17.58 4.04 -20.28
N HIS A 103 -18.53 3.58 -19.46
CA HIS A 103 -19.09 4.35 -18.36
C HIS A 103 -18.51 3.89 -17.01
N LYS A 104 -18.16 4.88 -16.17
CA LYS A 104 -17.69 4.66 -14.80
C LYS A 104 -18.89 4.61 -13.86
N TYR A 105 -18.95 3.56 -13.05
CA TYR A 105 -19.96 3.39 -12.00
C TYR A 105 -19.28 3.28 -10.64
N GLN A 106 -19.87 3.90 -9.63
CA GLN A 106 -19.49 3.74 -8.23
C GLN A 106 -20.62 3.03 -7.48
N SER A 107 -20.27 2.01 -6.71
CA SER A 107 -21.23 1.22 -5.93
C SER A 107 -20.67 0.92 -4.55
N ASN A 108 -21.51 1.08 -3.52
CA ASN A 108 -21.17 0.59 -2.18
C ASN A 108 -21.38 -0.92 -2.15
N VAL A 109 -20.32 -1.65 -1.88
CA VAL A 109 -20.29 -3.12 -1.87
C VAL A 109 -19.76 -3.62 -0.53
N GLN A 110 -20.29 -4.73 -0.05
CA GLN A 110 -19.74 -5.45 1.08
C GLN A 110 -18.60 -6.35 0.59
N ILE A 111 -17.40 -6.19 1.13
CA ILE A 111 -16.25 -7.01 0.77
C ILE A 111 -15.80 -7.87 1.94
N GLN A 112 -15.20 -9.01 1.59
CA GLN A 112 -14.36 -9.77 2.50
C GLN A 112 -12.93 -9.76 1.96
N VAL A 113 -12.05 -9.06 2.65
CA VAL A 113 -10.63 -8.95 2.29
C VAL A 113 -9.76 -9.59 3.36
N ARG A 114 -8.84 -10.44 2.92
CA ARG A 114 -7.80 -11.03 3.75
C ARG A 114 -6.62 -10.07 3.77
N ILE A 115 -6.04 -9.86 4.94
CA ILE A 115 -4.86 -9.00 5.13
C ILE A 115 -3.82 -9.80 5.90
N LEU A 116 -2.61 -9.90 5.36
CA LEU A 116 -1.45 -10.49 6.02
C LEU A 116 -0.44 -9.39 6.34
N VAL A 117 -0.14 -9.21 7.62
CA VAL A 117 0.94 -8.31 8.07
C VAL A 117 2.11 -9.16 8.54
N THR A 118 3.31 -8.91 8.01
CA THR A 118 4.55 -9.57 8.43
C THR A 118 5.60 -8.53 8.80
N GLN A 119 6.10 -8.56 10.04
CA GLN A 119 7.16 -7.66 10.51
C GLN A 119 8.49 -8.39 10.64
N SER A 120 9.58 -7.76 10.22
CA SER A 120 10.94 -8.23 10.49
C SER A 120 11.25 -8.15 11.98
N LEU A 121 11.90 -9.18 12.54
CA LEU A 121 12.38 -9.13 13.92
C LEU A 121 13.37 -7.97 14.09
N PRO A 122 13.27 -7.18 15.18
CA PRO A 122 14.25 -6.14 15.48
C PRO A 122 15.59 -6.79 15.86
N ILE A 123 16.58 -6.69 14.98
CA ILE A 123 17.96 -7.07 15.30
C ILE A 123 18.63 -5.86 15.98
N SER A 124 19.39 -6.09 17.07
CA SER A 124 19.92 -5.04 17.97
C SER A 124 20.61 -3.85 17.28
N ASN A 125 21.25 -4.09 16.12
CA ASN A 125 21.98 -3.09 15.36
C ASN A 125 21.17 -2.46 14.21
N GLN A 126 19.92 -2.89 13.97
CA GLN A 126 19.08 -2.30 12.92
C GLN A 126 18.42 -1.02 13.42
N THR A 127 18.54 0.04 12.63
CA THR A 127 17.85 1.33 12.86
C THR A 127 16.51 1.40 12.15
N LYS A 128 16.21 0.43 11.27
CA LYS A 128 15.01 0.36 10.45
C LYS A 128 14.31 -0.97 10.64
N ARG A 129 12.98 -0.95 10.71
CA ARG A 129 12.11 -2.14 10.69
C ARG A 129 11.37 -2.19 9.36
N THR A 130 11.09 -3.40 8.91
CA THR A 130 10.29 -3.62 7.69
C THR A 130 8.99 -4.34 8.04
N THR A 131 7.88 -3.78 7.58
CA THR A 131 6.54 -4.36 7.67
C THR A 131 6.03 -4.59 6.25
N ALA A 132 5.67 -5.82 5.90
CA ALA A 132 5.00 -6.14 4.66
C ALA A 132 3.50 -6.35 4.92
N VAL A 133 2.66 -5.78 4.06
CA VAL A 133 1.21 -5.92 4.06
C VAL A 133 0.81 -6.51 2.72
N GLU A 134 0.18 -7.68 2.71
CA GLU A 134 -0.44 -8.27 1.52
C GLU A 134 -1.97 -8.31 1.71
N GLU A 135 -2.70 -8.17 0.62
CA GLU A 135 -4.16 -8.27 0.58
C GLU A 135 -4.64 -9.37 -0.38
N GLU A 136 -5.81 -9.93 -0.12
CA GLU A 136 -6.53 -10.79 -1.07
C GLU A 136 -8.03 -10.63 -0.84
N VAL A 137 -8.75 -10.06 -1.80
CA VAL A 137 -10.20 -9.99 -1.79
C VAL A 137 -10.75 -11.36 -2.18
N VAL A 138 -11.60 -11.93 -1.33
CA VAL A 138 -12.16 -13.28 -1.54
C VAL A 138 -13.65 -13.27 -1.86
N GLU A 139 -14.35 -12.19 -1.53
CA GLU A 139 -15.79 -12.07 -1.74
C GLU A 139 -16.21 -10.60 -1.87
N VAL A 140 -17.19 -10.35 -2.73
CA VAL A 140 -17.86 -9.05 -2.90
C VAL A 140 -19.36 -9.30 -3.04
N ASP A 141 -20.17 -8.68 -2.18
CA ASP A 141 -21.63 -8.83 -2.12
C ASP A 141 -22.09 -10.31 -2.11
N SER A 142 -21.41 -11.17 -1.35
CA SER A 142 -21.64 -12.62 -1.30
C SER A 142 -21.25 -13.40 -2.56
N TYR A 143 -20.70 -12.74 -3.58
CA TYR A 143 -20.16 -13.39 -4.77
C TYR A 143 -18.67 -13.66 -4.61
N SER A 144 -18.24 -14.85 -5.03
CA SER A 144 -16.82 -15.15 -5.16
C SER A 144 -16.18 -14.26 -6.22
N VAL A 145 -14.89 -13.96 -6.04
CA VAL A 145 -14.15 -13.16 -7.01
C VAL A 145 -12.94 -13.91 -7.54
N GLN A 146 -12.52 -13.53 -8.74
CA GLN A 146 -11.21 -13.84 -9.28
C GLN A 146 -10.34 -12.60 -9.16
N GLN A 147 -9.28 -12.72 -8.35
CA GLN A 147 -8.19 -11.75 -8.27
C GLN A 147 -6.95 -12.39 -8.92
N LEU A 148 -6.25 -11.65 -9.78
CA LEU A 148 -5.05 -12.17 -10.46
C LEU A 148 -3.76 -11.70 -9.81
N GLU A 149 -3.80 -10.55 -9.15
CA GLU A 149 -2.64 -9.90 -8.53
C GLU A 149 -2.98 -9.45 -7.12
N VAL A 150 -2.04 -9.62 -6.21
CA VAL A 150 -2.05 -9.08 -4.84
C VAL A 150 -1.22 -7.81 -4.80
N VAL A 151 -1.74 -6.77 -4.16
CA VAL A 151 -0.93 -5.60 -3.82
C VAL A 151 -0.16 -5.88 -2.53
N GLN A 152 1.17 -5.87 -2.61
CA GLN A 152 2.05 -5.89 -1.45
C GLN A 152 2.55 -4.47 -1.16
N VAL A 153 2.31 -3.99 0.06
CA VAL A 153 2.86 -2.74 0.58
C VAL A 153 4.00 -3.05 1.55
N VAL A 154 5.21 -2.63 1.21
CA VAL A 154 6.39 -2.73 2.07
C VAL A 154 6.67 -1.38 2.73
N ILE A 155 6.54 -1.35 4.05
CA ILE A 155 6.73 -0.20 4.92
C ILE A 155 8.10 -0.31 5.59
N TYR A 156 8.88 0.75 5.49
CA TYR A 156 10.12 0.95 6.25
C TYR A 156 9.86 1.98 7.33
N SER A 157 10.09 1.61 8.58
CA SER A 157 9.95 2.52 9.73
C SER A 157 11.25 2.65 10.50
N ASP A 158 11.40 3.74 11.25
CA ASP A 158 12.49 3.87 12.21
C ASP A 158 12.21 3.06 13.50
N ARG A 159 13.12 3.16 14.47
CA ARG A 159 12.99 2.48 15.78
C ARG A 159 11.79 2.97 16.59
N ALA A 160 11.33 4.20 16.39
CA ALA A 160 10.17 4.76 17.08
C ALA A 160 8.84 4.34 16.43
N GLY A 161 8.89 3.59 15.32
CA GLY A 161 7.69 3.16 14.60
C GLY A 161 7.13 4.24 13.67
N LYS A 162 7.90 5.29 13.37
CA LYS A 162 7.52 6.31 12.40
C LYS A 162 7.81 5.82 10.98
N LEU A 163 6.84 5.97 10.08
CA LEU A 163 7.01 5.65 8.67
C LEU A 163 8.12 6.52 8.05
N VAL A 164 9.11 5.87 7.44
CA VAL A 164 10.22 6.51 6.72
C VAL A 164 9.96 6.45 5.21
N ARG A 165 9.46 5.31 4.72
CA ARG A 165 9.20 5.06 3.31
C ARG A 165 8.21 3.92 3.15
N SER A 166 7.43 3.94 2.08
CA SER A 166 6.69 2.77 1.59
C SER A 166 7.01 2.45 0.13
N ILE A 167 6.74 1.22 -0.28
CA ILE A 167 6.68 0.79 -1.68
C ILE A 167 5.41 -0.06 -1.83
N SER A 168 4.67 0.14 -2.91
CA SER A 168 3.60 -0.77 -3.31
C SER A 168 4.01 -1.50 -4.59
N THR A 169 3.86 -2.82 -4.61
CA THR A 169 4.15 -3.68 -5.77
C THR A 169 3.01 -4.66 -5.98
N LYS A 170 2.68 -4.96 -7.23
CA LYS A 170 1.76 -6.05 -7.56
C LYS A 170 2.52 -7.37 -7.68
N LEU A 171 1.97 -8.44 -7.13
CA LEU A 171 2.50 -9.80 -7.20
C LEU A 171 1.42 -10.70 -7.81
N PRO A 172 1.75 -11.66 -8.69
CA PRO A 172 0.79 -12.68 -9.09
C PRO A 172 0.21 -13.40 -7.86
N LEU A 173 -1.10 -13.67 -7.86
CA LEU A 173 -1.80 -14.26 -6.71
C LEU A 173 -1.11 -15.55 -6.23
N GLU A 174 -0.71 -16.42 -7.15
CA GLU A 174 -0.06 -17.70 -6.84
C GLU A 174 1.32 -17.57 -6.20
N LYS A 175 1.94 -16.39 -6.29
CA LYS A 175 3.23 -16.08 -5.66
C LYS A 175 3.09 -15.34 -4.33
N SER A 176 1.88 -14.91 -3.97
CA SER A 176 1.63 -14.20 -2.73
C SER A 176 1.63 -15.16 -1.54
N LYS A 177 2.14 -14.70 -0.39
CA LYS A 177 2.14 -15.50 0.83
C LYS A 177 0.73 -15.64 1.38
N ILE A 178 -0.05 -14.57 1.32
CA ILE A 178 -1.43 -14.57 1.82
C ILE A 178 -2.29 -15.66 1.17
N HIS A 179 -2.15 -15.88 -0.14
CA HIS A 179 -2.92 -16.88 -0.86
C HIS A 179 -2.57 -18.32 -0.42
N SER A 180 -1.30 -18.58 -0.09
CA SER A 180 -0.85 -19.90 0.39
C SER A 180 -1.36 -20.27 1.80
N ILE A 181 -1.85 -19.31 2.57
CA ILE A 181 -2.32 -19.54 3.94
C ILE A 181 -3.77 -20.04 3.89
N PRO A 182 -4.12 -21.18 4.54
CA PRO A 182 -5.48 -21.68 4.55
C PRO A 182 -6.50 -20.72 5.18
N LYS A 183 -7.57 -20.41 4.45
CA LYS A 183 -8.63 -19.46 4.84
C LYS A 183 -9.36 -19.82 6.16
N ARG A 184 -9.36 -21.10 6.54
CA ARG A 184 -10.06 -21.62 7.74
C ARG A 184 -9.50 -21.10 9.07
N HIS A 185 -8.31 -20.50 9.06
CA HIS A 185 -7.63 -19.98 10.25
C HIS A 185 -7.57 -18.46 10.28
N ASP A 186 -8.24 -17.79 9.36
CA ASP A 186 -8.28 -16.34 9.33
C ASP A 186 -8.96 -15.81 10.61
N LYS A 187 -8.46 -14.68 11.15
CA LYS A 187 -9.13 -13.95 12.22
C LYS A 187 -10.16 -13.00 11.63
N HIS A 188 -11.45 -13.21 11.93
CA HIS A 188 -12.53 -12.40 11.37
C HIS A 188 -12.76 -11.11 12.18
N ILE A 189 -12.87 -9.97 11.48
CA ILE A 189 -13.26 -8.68 12.08
C ILE A 189 -14.35 -8.04 11.23
N TYR A 190 -15.45 -7.62 11.86
CA TYR A 190 -16.57 -6.95 11.22
C TYR A 190 -16.49 -5.45 11.44
N VAL A 191 -16.15 -4.71 10.39
CA VAL A 191 -15.98 -3.25 10.42
C VAL A 191 -17.35 -2.60 10.23
N ARG A 192 -17.79 -1.83 11.22
CA ARG A 192 -19.03 -1.05 11.11
C ARG A 192 -18.81 0.19 10.25
N PRO A 193 -19.77 0.58 9.40
CA PRO A 193 -19.73 1.88 8.73
C PRO A 193 -19.59 2.99 9.77
N LYS A 194 -18.70 3.96 9.52
CA LYS A 194 -18.69 5.18 10.32
C LYS A 194 -20.02 5.91 10.08
N MET A 195 -20.80 6.11 11.13
CA MET A 195 -22.03 6.90 11.06
C MET A 195 -21.63 8.31 10.64
N LYS A 196 -22.16 8.82 9.53
CA LYS A 196 -21.97 10.24 9.19
C LYS A 196 -22.65 11.05 10.29
N GLU A 197 -21.89 11.90 10.96
CA GLU A 197 -22.46 12.89 11.87
C GLU A 197 -23.40 13.76 11.03
N ILE A 198 -24.69 13.67 11.32
CA ILE A 198 -25.70 14.51 10.65
C ILE A 198 -25.46 15.91 11.19
N GLU A 199 -25.00 16.84 10.34
CA GLU A 199 -24.96 18.25 10.70
C GLU A 199 -26.35 18.64 11.21
N SER A 200 -26.43 18.98 12.50
CA SER A 200 -27.67 19.35 13.14
C SER A 200 -28.27 20.55 12.42
N PHE A 201 -29.50 20.40 11.92
CA PHE A 201 -30.25 21.49 11.30
C PHE A 201 -30.25 22.74 12.20
N PRO A 202 -30.01 23.94 11.65
CA PRO A 202 -30.07 25.16 12.44
C PRO A 202 -31.48 25.31 12.99
N LYS A 203 -31.60 25.45 14.32
CA LYS A 203 -32.86 25.83 14.97
C LYS A 203 -33.29 27.19 14.42
N SER A 204 -34.33 27.20 13.59
CA SER A 204 -35.04 28.42 13.21
C SER A 204 -35.56 29.07 14.49
N HIS A 205 -34.99 30.20 14.87
CA HIS A 205 -35.56 31.07 15.89
C HIS A 205 -36.72 31.81 15.23
N SER A 206 -37.94 31.40 15.55
CA SER A 206 -39.14 32.22 15.34
C SER A 206 -39.11 33.33 16.38
N GLY A 207 -38.73 34.54 15.95
CA GLY A 207 -39.05 35.79 16.63
C GLY A 207 -40.33 36.39 16.07
#